data_AF-A0A6A0AIM0-F1
#
_entry.id   AF-A0A6A0AIM0-F1
#
_cell.length_a   1.000
_cell.length_b   1.000
_cell.length_c   1.000
_cell.angle_alpha   90.00
_cell.angle_beta   90.00
_cell.angle_gamma   90.00
#
_symmetry.space_group_name_H-M   'P 1'
#
loop_
_entity.id
_entity.type
_entity.pdbx_description
1 polymer ?
#
loop_
_entity_poly.entity_id
_entity_poly.type
_entity_poly.pdbx_seq_one_letter_code
_entity_poly.pdbx_strand_id
1 'polypeptide(L)' 'LAQGLKIHYGCKVSSVAHGKHGVKLVTAAGMEFEGGLALLAIPPSALLPQGGPVFDPSLPVWKEE' A
#
# COMPACT_ATOMS: atom_id res chain seq x y z
N LEU A 1 11.96 -18.40 3.69
CA LEU A 1 11.37 -17.22 4.37
C LEU A 1 9.83 -17.22 4.32
N ALA A 2 9.21 -17.39 3.15
CA ALA A 2 7.75 -17.27 2.98
C ALA A 2 6.89 -18.43 3.54
N GLN A 3 7.50 -19.53 4.00
CA GLN A 3 6.76 -20.71 4.44
C GLN A 3 5.93 -20.41 5.69
N GLY A 4 4.64 -20.74 5.64
CA GLY A 4 3.69 -20.51 6.74
C GLY A 4 3.05 -19.11 6.77
N LEU A 5 3.41 -18.21 5.84
CA LEU A 5 2.79 -16.90 5.73
C LEU A 5 1.59 -16.91 4.78
N LYS A 6 0.55 -16.14 5.14
CA LYS A 6 -0.58 -15.85 4.25
C LYS A 6 -0.16 -14.80 3.24
N ILE A 7 0.03 -15.20 1.98
CA ILE A 7 0.49 -14.32 0.90
C ILE A 7 -0.60 -14.24 -0.18
N HIS A 8 -0.97 -13.02 -0.52
CA HIS A 8 -1.95 -12.72 -1.57
C HIS A 8 -1.22 -12.31 -2.86
N TYR A 9 -1.01 -13.25 -3.77
CA TYR A 9 -0.42 -12.99 -5.08
C TYR A 9 -1.42 -12.33 -6.04
N GLY A 10 -0.93 -11.64 -7.08
CA GLY A 10 -1.77 -10.96 -8.08
C GLY A 10 -2.56 -9.77 -7.54
N CYS A 11 -2.33 -9.38 -6.28
CA CYS A 11 -3.07 -8.33 -5.59
C CYS A 11 -2.32 -6.99 -5.67
N LYS A 12 -2.30 -6.37 -6.85
CA LYS A 12 -1.69 -5.03 -7.01
C LYS A 12 -2.45 -4.03 -6.13
N VAL A 13 -1.80 -3.41 -5.16
CA VAL A 13 -2.39 -2.35 -4.33
C VAL A 13 -2.56 -1.09 -5.18
N SER A 14 -3.76 -0.50 -5.13
CA SER A 14 -4.14 0.72 -5.84
C SER A 14 -4.29 1.93 -4.91
N SER A 15 -4.71 1.73 -3.66
CA SER A 15 -4.76 2.81 -2.66
C SER A 15 -4.41 2.35 -1.26
N VAL A 16 -3.92 3.30 -0.47
CA VAL A 16 -3.52 3.15 0.94
C VAL A 16 -4.10 4.32 1.72
N ALA A 17 -5.17 4.08 2.45
CA ALA A 17 -5.70 5.04 3.42
C ALA A 17 -5.08 4.75 4.80
N HIS A 18 -4.55 5.76 5.49
CA HIS A 18 -3.90 5.58 6.79
C HIS A 18 -4.19 6.73 7.77
N GLY A 19 -4.24 6.42 9.06
CA GLY A 19 -4.48 7.42 10.08
C GLY A 19 -4.36 6.88 11.50
N LYS A 20 -4.92 7.61 12.46
CA LYS A 20 -4.85 7.26 13.90
C LYS A 20 -5.54 5.93 14.24
N HIS A 21 -6.42 5.45 13.36
CA HIS A 21 -7.21 4.23 13.56
C HIS A 21 -6.68 3.01 12.79
N GLY A 22 -5.55 3.15 12.10
CA GLY A 22 -4.93 2.07 11.33
C GLY A 22 -4.80 2.38 9.85
N VAL A 23 -4.76 1.32 9.04
CA VAL A 23 -4.54 1.37 7.60
C VAL A 23 -5.59 0.52 6.88
N LYS A 24 -6.11 1.06 5.78
CA LYS A 24 -6.95 0.36 4.81
C LYS A 24 -6.26 0.35 3.46
N LEU A 25 -6.11 -0.83 2.87
CA LEU A 25 -5.54 -1.04 1.55
C LEU A 25 -6.63 -1.49 0.59
N VAL A 26 -6.66 -0.91 -0.60
CA VAL A 26 -7.52 -1.39 -1.70
C VAL A 26 -6.63 -1.83 -2.84
N THR A 27 -6.97 -2.97 -3.44
CA THR A 27 -6.29 -3.49 -4.63
C THR A 27 -6.94 -2.97 -5.90
N ALA A 28 -6.23 -3.06 -7.04
CA ALA A 28 -6.77 -2.71 -8.35
C ALA A 28 -8.03 -3.52 -8.73
N ALA A 29 -8.23 -4.69 -8.13
CA ALA A 29 -9.41 -5.53 -8.30
C ALA A 29 -10.55 -5.21 -7.30
N GLY A 30 -10.38 -4.20 -6.44
CA GLY A 30 -11.37 -3.79 -5.45
C GLY A 30 -11.37 -4.59 -4.14
N MET A 31 -10.44 -5.54 -3.95
CA MET A 31 -10.31 -6.22 -2.65
C MET A 31 -9.76 -5.26 -1.60
N GLU A 32 -10.31 -5.35 -0.39
CA GLU A 32 -9.96 -4.50 0.74
C GLU A 32 -9.24 -5.30 1.84
N PHE A 33 -8.24 -4.67 2.47
CA PHE A 33 -7.54 -5.20 3.63
C PHE A 33 -7.43 -4.11 4.69
N GLU A 34 -7.63 -4.47 5.95
CA GLU A 34 -7.53 -3.54 7.08
C GLU A 34 -6.57 -4.09 8.15
N GLY A 35 -5.86 -3.18 8.83
CA GLY A 35 -4.96 -3.53 9.91
C GLY A 35 -4.48 -2.33 10.71
N GLY A 36 -3.85 -2.59 11.87
CA GLY A 36 -3.30 -1.51 12.71
C GLY A 36 -2.06 -0.83 12.13
N LEU A 37 -1.33 -1.51 11.24
CA LEU A 37 -0.09 -1.04 10.61
C LEU A 37 0.03 -1.64 9.21
N ALA A 38 0.66 -0.90 8.29
CA ALA A 38 1.15 -1.41 7.02
C ALA A 38 2.66 -1.17 6.89
N LEU A 39 3.39 -2.19 6.43
CA LEU A 39 4.78 -2.08 6.01
C LEU A 39 4.84 -2.14 4.48
N LEU A 40 5.31 -1.06 3.86
CA LEU A 40 5.44 -0.97 2.41
C LEU A 40 6.87 -1.31 2.02
N ALA A 41 7.04 -2.48 1.41
CA ALA A 41 8.31 -2.95 0.86
C ALA A 41 8.27 -2.96 -0.68
N ILE A 42 7.68 -1.90 -1.27
CA ILE A 42 7.62 -1.74 -2.72
C ILE A 42 8.88 -1.02 -3.25
N PRO A 43 9.35 -1.34 -4.46
CA PRO A 43 10.48 -0.64 -5.06
C PRO A 43 10.20 0.87 -5.19
N PRO A 44 11.21 1.74 -5.04
CA PRO A 44 11.03 3.20 -5.18
C PRO A 44 10.44 3.61 -6.54
N SER A 45 10.81 2.92 -7.62
CA SER A 45 10.27 3.16 -8.97
C SER A 45 8.76 2.93 -9.07
N ALA A 46 8.17 2.13 -8.17
CA ALA A 46 6.75 1.85 -8.11
C ALA A 46 5.96 2.85 -7.25
N LEU A 47 6.63 3.80 -6.59
CA LEU A 47 5.98 4.91 -5.87
C LEU A 47 5.70 6.11 -6.78
N LEU A 48 6.19 6.09 -8.02
CA LEU A 48 6.08 7.21 -8.94
C LEU A 48 4.61 7.46 -9.39
N PRO A 49 4.24 8.72 -9.71
CA PRO A 49 2.86 9.15 -9.97
C PRO A 49 2.12 8.39 -11.07
N GLN A 50 2.84 7.72 -11.98
CA GLN A 50 2.27 7.08 -13.17
C GLN A 50 1.89 5.60 -12.97
N GLY A 51 2.01 5.02 -11.77
CA GLY A 51 1.66 3.61 -11.58
C GLY A 51 1.65 3.06 -10.16
N GLY A 52 1.97 3.89 -9.17
CA GLY A 52 1.95 3.54 -7.76
C GLY A 52 0.58 3.63 -7.09
N PRO A 53 0.49 3.19 -5.82
CA PRO A 53 -0.73 3.34 -5.05
C PRO A 53 -0.97 4.81 -4.66
N VAL A 54 -2.23 5.22 -4.62
CA VAL A 54 -2.63 6.53 -4.10
C VAL A 54 -2.68 6.48 -2.57
N PHE A 55 -2.02 7.45 -1.93
CA PHE A 55 -2.01 7.58 -0.47
C PHE A 55 -3.03 8.60 0.01
N ASP A 56 -3.79 8.25 1.05
CA ASP A 56 -4.72 9.14 1.74
C ASP A 56 -4.52 9.09 3.28
N PRO A 57 -4.01 10.16 3.92
CA PRO A 57 -3.54 11.39 3.29
C PRO A 57 -2.33 11.14 2.39
N SER A 58 -2.06 12.06 1.46
CA SER A 58 -0.90 11.98 0.57
C SER A 58 0.41 11.85 1.35
N LEU A 59 1.42 11.24 0.71
CA LEU A 59 2.73 11.17 1.31
C LEU A 59 3.26 12.59 1.56
N PRO A 60 4.05 12.79 2.62
CA PRO A 60 4.70 14.07 2.83
C PRO A 60 5.61 14.42 1.65
N VAL A 61 5.64 15.70 1.27
CA VAL A 61 6.40 16.20 0.09
C VAL A 61 7.86 15.73 0.08
N TRP A 62 8.52 15.65 1.24
CA TRP A 62 9.91 15.18 1.36
C TRP A 62 10.13 13.70 0.97
N LYS A 63 9.07 12.93 0.73
CA LYS A 63 9.12 11.55 0.20
C LYS A 63 8.86 11.46 -1.29
N GLU A 64 8.45 12.54 -1.93
CA GLU A 64 8.09 12.58 -3.35
C GLU A 64 9.24 13.09 -4.24
N GLU A 65 10.30 13.63 -3.63
CA GLU A 65 11.57 14.05 -4.27
C GLU A 65 12.67 12.98 -4.16
#